data_AF-A0A9X8H986-F1
#
_entry.id   AF-A0A9X8H986-F1
#
_cell.length_a   1.000
_cell.length_b   1.000
_cell.length_c   1.000
_cell.angle_alpha   90.00
_cell.angle_beta   90.00
_cell.angle_gamma   90.00
#
_symmetry.space_group_name_H-M   'P 1'
#
loop_
_entity.id
_entity.type
_entity.pdbx_description
1 polymer ?
#
loop_
_entity_poly.entity_id
_entity_poly.type
_entity_poly.pdbx_seq_one_letter_code
_entity_poly.pdbx_strand_id
1 'polypeptide(L)'
;MKDILLPNLSKVLFDRSPSVRKQLVQTTGSWLEHIDELRQFEAALLPLFLSGIADESPDVQSFCLTFLDKLSVKWQQTEEGAADMDITDDDASAYVESPPFLRRPGRGAIRLVQRLLGTVLPSLLDQCSDWTALTRQKAASILRVVLILAEDAVNAHVDKILTALAKSCRDEEASVVEAVAGSMQIVGRHGHADLLFSLLLPLAAGRLAGQDTPHHRTNGLVLLSMAIAGMEAPRILPHMETITATLSEAGLRDTDVPEMQQYLAKLTSTIVTTGSPLFASHDVLAFRLFWVLNHLVAATPQDSVAFYTAYEAMQNLATAACNVDIEVGLYRKHLSQLIAAIRPKPDAPVWSKTSSSRVLFDSLCRRGGRATADQMHLVVPIVLAHLAPSNEPDVRLSFLALLETLLGNDLMAQAFQPFAASLLVKGITPNIVWQSGKVAATVR
;
A
#
# COMPACT_ATOMS: atom_id res chain seq x y z
N MET A 1 18.27 10.29 37.86
CA MET A 1 17.68 10.72 36.57
C MET A 1 16.54 9.82 36.13
N LYS A 2 16.73 8.49 36.03
CA LYS A 2 15.72 7.55 35.50
C LYS A 2 14.39 7.53 36.25
N ASP A 3 14.40 7.49 37.58
CA ASP A 3 13.15 7.26 38.34
C ASP A 3 12.39 8.53 38.70
N ILE A 4 13.06 9.68 38.66
CA ILE A 4 12.50 10.97 39.13
C ILE A 4 12.40 11.98 37.99
N LEU A 5 13.45 12.18 37.19
CA LEU A 5 13.48 13.26 36.20
C LEU A 5 12.79 12.83 34.90
N LEU A 6 13.16 11.69 34.32
CA LEU A 6 12.63 11.25 33.03
C LEU A 6 11.09 11.14 33.01
N PRO A 7 10.42 10.54 34.01
CA PRO A 7 8.97 10.41 33.99
C PRO A 7 8.26 11.78 34.06
N ASN A 8 8.87 12.75 34.76
CA ASN A 8 8.34 14.10 34.84
C ASN A 8 8.57 14.89 33.55
N LEU A 9 9.74 14.75 32.92
CA LEU A 9 10.02 15.36 31.61
C LEU A 9 9.13 14.80 30.51
N SER A 10 8.86 13.49 30.51
CA SER A 10 7.94 12.85 29.57
C SER A 10 6.51 13.40 29.66
N LYS A 11 6.07 13.87 30.84
CA LYS A 11 4.76 14.56 30.96
C LYS A 11 4.75 15.92 30.29
N VAL A 12 5.87 16.65 30.33
CA VAL A 12 6.01 17.99 29.73
C VAL A 12 5.86 17.94 28.21
N LEU A 13 6.22 16.83 27.58
CA LEU A 13 6.03 16.60 26.14
C LEU A 13 4.55 16.68 25.71
N PHE A 14 3.61 16.45 26.63
CA PHE A 14 2.16 16.58 26.38
C PHE A 14 1.56 17.89 26.92
N ASP A 15 2.39 18.85 27.35
CA ASP A 15 1.90 20.14 27.83
C ASP A 15 1.17 20.89 26.71
N ARG A 16 0.08 21.57 27.06
CA ARG A 16 -0.73 22.33 26.09
C ARG A 16 -0.03 23.59 25.60
N SER A 17 0.90 24.14 26.38
CA SER A 17 1.62 25.36 26.05
C SER A 17 2.85 25.07 25.18
N PRO A 18 2.92 25.62 23.95
CA PRO A 18 4.13 25.51 23.12
C PRO A 18 5.38 26.07 23.81
N SER A 19 5.23 27.10 24.66
CA SER A 19 6.38 27.66 25.40
C SER A 19 6.97 26.69 26.41
N VAL A 20 6.13 25.85 27.04
CA VAL A 20 6.56 24.82 27.98
C VAL A 20 7.28 23.70 27.25
N ARG A 21 6.76 23.27 26.10
CA ARG A 21 7.42 22.26 25.25
C ARG A 21 8.73 22.77 24.64
N LYS A 22 8.79 24.05 24.24
CA LYS A 22 10.04 24.71 23.84
C LYS A 22 11.07 24.72 24.97
N GLN A 23 10.63 24.96 26.20
CA GLN A 23 11.52 24.92 27.36
C GLN A 23 12.04 23.50 27.64
N LEU A 24 11.23 22.45 27.40
CA LEU A 24 11.69 21.07 27.45
C LEU A 24 12.84 20.86 26.45
N VAL A 25 12.63 21.23 25.18
CA VAL A 25 13.64 21.14 24.11
C VAL A 25 14.92 21.90 24.48
N GLN A 26 14.78 23.13 24.99
CA GLN A 26 15.93 23.93 25.41
C GLN A 26 16.68 23.24 26.55
N THR A 27 15.97 22.72 27.54
CA THR A 27 16.56 22.07 28.72
C THR A 27 17.30 20.79 28.31
N THR A 28 16.66 19.90 27.55
CA THR A 28 17.29 18.65 27.09
C THR A 28 18.43 18.92 26.12
N GLY A 29 18.29 19.90 25.22
CA GLY A 29 19.35 20.30 24.30
C GLY A 29 20.57 20.87 25.03
N SER A 30 20.36 21.74 26.03
CA SER A 30 21.45 22.27 26.85
C SER A 30 22.16 21.20 27.67
N TRP A 31 21.44 20.17 28.14
CA TRP A 31 22.04 19.03 28.84
C TRP A 31 22.89 18.17 27.91
N LEU A 32 22.35 17.83 26.73
CA LEU A 32 23.10 17.13 25.68
C LEU A 32 24.31 17.94 25.18
N GLU A 33 24.25 19.27 25.27
CA GLU A 33 25.36 20.14 24.90
C GLU A 33 26.45 20.19 25.98
N HIS A 34 26.11 20.34 27.27
CA HIS A 34 27.09 20.80 28.27
C HIS A 34 27.45 19.81 29.38
N ILE A 35 26.72 18.69 29.53
CA ILE A 35 26.89 17.81 30.70
C ILE A 35 27.36 16.42 30.24
N ASP A 36 28.68 16.24 30.20
CA ASP A 36 29.31 14.99 29.75
C ASP A 36 28.92 13.78 30.61
N GLU A 37 28.62 13.97 31.90
CA GLU A 37 28.18 12.92 32.81
C GLU A 37 26.80 12.34 32.45
N LEU A 38 26.03 13.04 31.59
CA LEU A 38 24.75 12.57 31.09
C LEU A 38 24.86 11.67 29.87
N ARG A 39 26.08 11.34 29.40
CA ARG A 39 26.30 10.45 28.25
C ARG A 39 25.53 9.12 28.38
N GLN A 40 25.49 8.54 29.58
CA GLN A 40 24.73 7.30 29.86
C GLN A 40 23.20 7.43 29.75
N PHE A 41 22.68 8.65 29.68
CA PHE A 41 21.25 8.96 29.56
C PHE A 41 20.89 9.55 28.20
N GLU A 42 21.84 9.71 27.26
CA GLU A 42 21.60 10.26 25.92
C GLU A 42 20.45 9.55 25.22
N ALA A 43 20.40 8.22 25.25
CA ALA A 43 19.34 7.43 24.64
C ALA A 43 17.94 7.74 25.19
N ALA A 44 17.83 8.20 26.44
CA ALA A 44 16.56 8.57 27.05
C ALA A 44 16.22 10.06 26.87
N LEU A 45 17.24 10.93 26.78
CA LEU A 45 17.07 12.37 26.57
C LEU A 45 16.83 12.72 25.11
N LEU A 46 17.42 11.97 24.18
CA LEU A 46 17.37 12.26 22.75
C LEU A 46 15.93 12.26 22.19
N PRO A 47 15.05 11.29 22.50
CA PRO A 47 13.65 11.35 22.03
C PRO A 47 12.88 12.55 22.58
N LEU A 48 13.18 13.00 23.81
CA LEU A 48 12.57 14.19 24.41
C LEU A 48 13.04 15.48 23.75
N PHE A 49 14.30 15.53 23.31
CA PHE A 49 14.79 16.64 22.50
C PHE A 49 14.15 16.63 21.11
N LEU A 50 14.19 15.48 20.43
CA LEU A 50 13.66 15.32 19.07
C LEU A 50 12.13 15.48 18.99
N SER A 51 11.40 15.39 20.11
CA SER A 51 9.97 15.72 20.13
C SER A 51 9.70 17.17 19.74
N GLY A 52 10.68 18.07 19.90
CA GLY A 52 10.59 19.44 19.41
C GLY A 52 10.49 19.52 17.89
N ILE A 53 11.19 18.64 17.15
CA ILE A 53 11.12 18.57 15.68
C ILE A 53 9.77 18.00 15.24
N ALA A 54 9.24 17.03 15.99
CA ALA A 54 7.92 16.44 15.79
C ALA A 54 6.77 17.28 16.37
N ASP A 55 7.02 18.51 16.82
CA ASP A 55 6.02 19.36 17.45
C ASP A 55 5.09 20.00 16.42
N GLU A 56 3.82 20.15 16.79
CA GLU A 56 2.81 20.81 15.96
C GLU A 56 2.98 22.34 15.89
N SER A 57 3.71 22.95 16.82
CA SER A 57 4.03 24.37 16.80
C SER A 57 5.23 24.65 15.90
N PRO A 58 5.09 25.47 14.83
CA PRO A 58 6.21 25.84 13.97
C PRO A 58 7.37 26.50 14.72
N ASP A 59 7.07 27.27 15.77
CA ASP A 59 8.07 27.95 16.59
C ASP A 59 8.92 26.98 17.43
N VAL A 60 8.31 25.89 17.92
CA VAL A 60 9.02 24.83 18.65
C VAL A 60 9.86 24.02 17.68
N GLN A 61 9.31 23.66 16.52
CA GLN A 61 9.99 22.91 15.48
C GLN A 61 11.21 23.66 14.93
N SER A 62 11.04 24.93 14.54
CA SER A 62 12.13 25.77 14.04
C SER A 62 13.24 25.98 15.08
N PHE A 63 12.86 26.20 16.35
CA PHE A 63 13.82 26.29 17.45
C PHE A 63 14.60 24.98 17.62
N CYS A 64 13.93 23.84 17.62
CA CYS A 64 14.57 22.55 17.80
C CYS A 64 15.50 22.19 16.63
N LEU A 65 15.11 22.49 15.39
CA LEU A 65 15.95 22.30 14.21
C LEU A 65 17.24 23.14 14.30
N THR A 66 17.11 24.42 14.62
CA THR A 66 18.27 25.32 14.80
C THR A 66 19.20 24.83 15.92
N PHE A 67 18.63 24.31 17.01
CA PHE A 67 19.43 23.76 18.11
C PHE A 67 20.09 22.44 17.68
N LEU A 68 19.41 21.56 16.95
CA LEU A 68 20.01 20.33 16.43
C LEU A 68 21.19 20.63 15.51
N ASP A 69 21.10 21.64 14.64
CA ASP A 69 22.20 22.07 13.78
C ASP A 69 23.44 22.45 14.60
N LYS A 70 23.25 23.26 15.65
CA LYS A 70 24.33 23.65 16.58
C LYS A 70 24.95 22.43 17.27
N LEU A 71 24.12 21.53 17.79
CA LEU A 71 24.57 20.31 18.46
C LEU A 71 25.32 19.38 17.50
N SER A 72 24.83 19.25 16.27
CA SER A 72 25.44 18.40 15.24
C SER A 72 26.88 18.80 14.97
N VAL A 73 27.17 20.11 14.84
CA VAL A 73 28.55 20.58 14.65
C VAL A 73 29.46 20.17 15.81
N LYS A 74 28.97 20.31 17.06
CA LYS A 74 29.73 19.92 18.25
C LYS A 74 29.98 18.42 18.34
N TRP A 75 28.95 17.60 18.09
CA TRP A 75 29.08 16.15 18.11
C TRP A 75 30.04 15.65 17.04
N GLN A 76 30.00 16.26 15.85
CA GLN A 76 30.94 15.94 14.78
C GLN A 76 32.39 16.26 15.17
N GLN A 77 32.65 17.43 15.74
CA GLN A 77 33.99 17.81 16.23
C GLN A 77 34.52 16.87 17.31
N THR A 78 33.63 16.35 18.16
CA THR A 78 34.00 15.45 19.26
C THR A 78 34.40 14.05 18.75
N GLU A 79 33.81 13.59 17.65
CA GLU A 79 34.11 12.27 17.07
C GLU A 79 35.24 12.27 16.03
N GLU A 80 35.31 13.27 15.15
CA GLU A 80 36.24 13.25 13.99
C GLU A 80 37.52 14.10 14.20
N GLY A 81 37.56 14.96 15.22
CA GLY A 81 38.61 15.98 15.32
C GLY A 81 38.52 17.02 14.19
N ALA A 82 39.23 18.14 14.32
CA ALA A 82 39.02 19.31 13.44
C ALA A 82 39.50 19.11 11.97
N ALA A 83 40.33 18.10 11.71
CA ALA A 83 40.99 17.91 10.42
C ALA A 83 40.15 17.12 9.38
N ASP A 84 39.21 16.27 9.83
CA ASP A 84 38.35 15.45 8.96
C ASP A 84 37.03 16.17 8.57
N MET A 85 36.80 17.39 9.07
CA MET A 85 35.62 18.21 8.74
C MET A 85 35.65 18.77 7.30
N ASP A 86 36.81 18.71 6.63
CA ASP A 86 37.04 19.24 5.27
C ASP A 86 36.70 18.21 4.17
N ILE A 87 36.27 17.00 4.55
CA ILE A 87 35.67 16.04 3.60
C ILE A 87 34.24 16.54 3.34
N THR A 88 34.17 17.38 2.31
CA THR A 88 33.02 18.16 1.88
C THR A 88 31.76 17.33 1.68
N ASP A 89 30.67 18.04 1.91
CA ASP A 89 29.24 17.77 1.76
C ASP A 89 28.82 17.32 0.32
N ASP A 90 29.50 16.33 -0.24
CA ASP A 90 29.41 15.91 -1.66
C ASP A 90 28.06 15.25 -2.04
N ASP A 91 27.09 15.23 -1.11
CA ASP A 91 25.81 14.53 -1.27
C ASP A 91 24.58 15.41 -0.98
N ALA A 92 24.78 16.72 -0.74
CA ALA A 92 23.67 17.65 -0.52
C ALA A 92 22.72 17.76 -1.73
N SER A 93 23.22 17.47 -2.94
CA SER A 93 22.44 17.51 -4.18
C SER A 93 21.54 16.29 -4.41
N ALA A 94 21.82 15.17 -3.73
CA ALA A 94 21.05 13.92 -3.85
C ALA A 94 20.01 13.74 -2.73
N TYR A 95 19.98 14.63 -1.73
CA TYR A 95 19.04 14.52 -0.61
C TYR A 95 17.60 14.83 -1.05
N VAL A 96 16.70 13.90 -0.80
CA VAL A 96 15.26 14.13 -0.94
C VAL A 96 14.70 14.71 0.36
N GLU A 97 14.09 15.89 0.24
CA GLU A 97 13.49 16.60 1.36
C GLU A 97 12.54 15.71 2.16
N SER A 98 12.68 15.77 3.49
CA SER A 98 11.91 14.98 4.45
C SER A 98 11.36 15.92 5.51
N PRO A 99 10.28 16.69 5.23
CA PRO A 99 9.75 17.68 6.16
C PRO A 99 9.57 17.10 7.57
N PRO A 100 10.08 17.75 8.62
CA PRO A 100 10.46 19.16 8.64
C PRO A 100 11.92 19.46 8.25
N PHE A 101 12.70 18.44 7.88
CA PHE A 101 14.06 18.63 7.36
C PHE A 101 14.02 19.01 5.87
N LEU A 102 14.17 20.31 5.59
CA LEU A 102 14.26 20.87 4.22
C LEU A 102 15.64 20.68 3.59
N ARG A 103 16.62 20.24 4.37
CA ARG A 103 17.97 19.86 3.93
C ARG A 103 18.40 18.66 4.73
N ARG A 104 19.42 17.95 4.23
CA ARG A 104 19.96 16.79 4.95
C ARG A 104 20.40 17.22 6.36
N PRO A 105 20.01 16.49 7.41
CA PRO A 105 20.48 16.78 8.77
C PRO A 105 22.01 16.72 8.85
N GLY A 106 22.59 17.48 9.79
CA GLY A 106 24.04 17.47 9.97
C GLY A 106 24.59 16.09 10.37
N ARG A 107 25.80 15.77 9.90
CA ARG A 107 26.45 14.45 10.09
C ARG A 107 26.59 14.04 11.55
N GLY A 108 26.92 14.98 12.44
CA GLY A 108 27.01 14.70 13.88
C GLY A 108 25.69 14.24 14.50
N ALA A 109 24.56 14.83 14.09
CA ALA A 109 23.23 14.38 14.52
C ALA A 109 22.89 12.99 14.00
N ILE A 110 23.17 12.71 12.72
CA ILE A 110 22.97 11.40 12.10
C ILE A 110 23.76 10.33 12.88
N ARG A 111 25.07 10.52 13.07
CA ARG A 111 25.92 9.56 13.77
C ARG A 111 25.51 9.32 15.21
N LEU A 112 25.15 10.37 15.93
CA LEU A 112 24.66 10.23 17.30
C LEU A 112 23.41 9.33 17.33
N VAL A 113 22.45 9.56 16.44
CA VAL A 113 21.24 8.74 16.35
C VAL A 113 21.59 7.31 15.97
N GLN A 114 22.41 7.08 14.95
CA GLN A 114 22.83 5.74 14.53
C GLN A 114 23.49 4.96 15.67
N ARG A 115 24.38 5.60 16.44
CA ARG A 115 25.04 5.01 17.61
C ARG A 115 24.05 4.59 18.71
N LEU A 116 23.03 5.42 18.95
CA LEU A 116 22.07 5.21 20.04
C LEU A 116 20.83 4.42 19.59
N LEU A 117 20.67 4.17 18.29
CA LEU A 117 19.44 3.66 17.67
C LEU A 117 18.92 2.38 18.34
N GLY A 118 19.82 1.41 18.56
CA GLY A 118 19.47 0.13 19.20
C GLY A 118 18.96 0.25 20.64
N THR A 119 19.29 1.35 21.32
CA THR A 119 18.82 1.65 22.70
C THR A 119 17.60 2.57 22.73
N VAL A 120 17.47 3.47 21.74
CA VAL A 120 16.35 4.41 21.61
C VAL A 120 15.08 3.70 21.10
N LEU A 121 15.23 2.86 20.09
CA LEU A 121 14.10 2.25 19.40
C LEU A 121 13.17 1.43 20.30
N PRO A 122 13.63 0.53 21.19
CA PRO A 122 12.73 -0.35 21.94
C PRO A 122 11.65 0.41 22.70
N SER A 123 12.03 1.43 23.49
CA SER A 123 11.07 2.22 24.25
C SER A 123 10.12 3.03 23.37
N LEU A 124 10.61 3.52 22.23
CA LEU A 124 9.80 4.33 21.32
C LEU A 124 8.78 3.48 20.56
N LEU A 125 9.20 2.29 20.11
CA LEU A 125 8.34 1.31 19.44
C LEU A 125 7.26 0.77 20.39
N ASP A 126 7.58 0.55 21.67
CA ASP A 126 6.58 0.17 22.68
C ASP A 126 5.50 1.25 22.85
N GLN A 127 5.91 2.53 22.86
CA GLN A 127 4.97 3.66 22.96
C GLN A 127 4.07 3.83 21.73
N CYS A 128 4.49 3.37 20.54
CA CYS A 128 3.63 3.33 19.36
C CYS A 128 2.42 2.39 19.50
N SER A 129 2.39 1.56 20.54
CA SER A 129 1.28 0.67 20.91
C SER A 129 0.67 1.00 22.28
N ASP A 130 0.91 2.21 22.80
CA ASP A 130 0.35 2.64 24.08
C ASP A 130 -1.19 2.66 24.06
N TRP A 131 -1.81 2.51 25.22
CA TRP A 131 -3.27 2.51 25.36
C TRP A 131 -3.90 3.87 25.01
N THR A 132 -3.15 4.97 25.09
CA THR A 132 -3.62 6.30 24.69
C THR A 132 -3.24 6.66 23.25
N ALA A 133 -4.20 7.17 22.49
CA ALA A 133 -3.95 7.63 21.12
C ALA A 133 -2.92 8.76 21.04
N LEU A 134 -2.95 9.69 22.01
CA LEU A 134 -2.02 10.81 22.05
C LEU A 134 -0.56 10.35 22.20
N THR A 135 -0.30 9.35 23.03
CA THR A 135 1.04 8.77 23.16
C THR A 135 1.45 8.02 21.89
N ARG A 136 0.56 7.20 21.31
CA ARG A 136 0.84 6.50 20.04
C ARG A 136 1.20 7.46 18.92
N GLN A 137 0.40 8.52 18.73
CA GLN A 137 0.61 9.55 17.72
C GLN A 137 1.96 10.24 17.93
N LYS A 138 2.23 10.74 19.13
CA LYS A 138 3.46 11.49 19.41
C LYS A 138 4.71 10.60 19.32
N ALA A 139 4.62 9.35 19.78
CA ALA A 139 5.69 8.37 19.63
C ALA A 139 6.00 8.05 18.16
N ALA A 140 4.98 7.83 17.33
CA ALA A 140 5.15 7.63 15.89
C ALA A 140 5.74 8.88 15.19
N SER A 141 5.34 10.08 15.58
CA SER A 141 5.92 11.32 15.03
C SER A 141 7.40 11.50 15.41
N ILE A 142 7.78 11.16 16.65
CA ILE A 142 9.18 11.17 17.09
C ILE A 142 9.96 10.05 16.38
N LEU A 143 9.37 8.87 16.22
CA LEU A 143 9.97 7.75 15.50
C LEU A 143 10.31 8.17 14.08
N ARG A 144 9.42 8.85 13.37
CA ARG A 144 9.70 9.40 12.04
C ARG A 144 10.96 10.27 12.03
N VAL A 145 11.12 11.18 12.99
CA VAL A 145 12.32 12.04 13.11
C VAL A 145 13.58 11.19 13.37
N VAL A 146 13.50 10.22 14.28
CA VAL A 146 14.60 9.28 14.56
C VAL A 146 14.97 8.48 13.31
N LEU A 147 14.01 8.00 12.53
CA LEU A 147 14.25 7.24 11.31
C LEU A 147 14.88 8.08 10.20
N ILE A 148 14.54 9.38 10.09
CA ILE A 148 15.20 10.30 9.14
C ILE A 148 16.68 10.43 9.49
N LEU A 149 17.00 10.58 10.78
CA LEU A 149 18.37 10.70 11.27
C LEU A 149 19.14 9.37 11.29
N ALA A 150 18.44 8.23 11.31
CA ALA A 150 19.06 6.91 11.28
C ALA A 150 19.58 6.53 9.89
N GLU A 151 18.99 7.07 8.83
CA GLU A 151 19.30 6.72 7.44
C GLU A 151 19.36 5.19 7.22
N ASP A 152 20.42 4.67 6.62
CA ASP A 152 20.62 3.25 6.33
C ASP A 152 20.75 2.36 7.58
N ALA A 153 21.05 2.92 8.76
CA ALA A 153 21.07 2.17 10.02
C ALA A 153 19.70 1.60 10.40
N VAL A 154 18.61 2.08 9.78
CA VAL A 154 17.27 1.50 9.91
C VAL A 154 17.25 0.01 9.53
N ASN A 155 18.11 -0.42 8.61
CA ASN A 155 18.17 -1.80 8.11
C ASN A 155 18.35 -2.86 9.20
N ALA A 156 19.15 -2.57 10.23
CA ALA A 156 19.38 -3.49 11.34
C ALA A 156 18.15 -3.68 12.25
N HIS A 157 17.10 -2.89 12.06
CA HIS A 157 15.94 -2.81 12.93
C HIS A 157 14.60 -2.97 12.22
N VAL A 158 14.59 -3.21 10.89
CA VAL A 158 13.36 -3.26 10.09
C VAL A 158 12.35 -4.25 10.67
N ASP A 159 12.74 -5.48 11.02
CA ASP A 159 11.82 -6.47 11.61
C ASP A 159 11.12 -5.96 12.88
N LYS A 160 11.86 -5.29 13.77
CA LYS A 160 11.31 -4.73 15.01
C LYS A 160 10.37 -3.58 14.74
N ILE A 161 10.73 -2.71 13.78
CA ILE A 161 9.91 -1.57 13.37
C ILE A 161 8.59 -2.06 12.75
N LEU A 162 8.66 -3.00 11.80
CA LEU A 162 7.47 -3.58 11.16
C LEU A 162 6.57 -4.27 12.18
N THR A 163 7.14 -5.06 13.09
CA THR A 163 6.38 -5.76 14.14
C THR A 163 5.65 -4.79 15.07
N ALA A 164 6.30 -3.68 15.45
CA ALA A 164 5.70 -2.68 16.31
C ALA A 164 4.61 -1.88 15.57
N LEU A 165 4.90 -1.39 14.37
CA LEU A 165 3.98 -0.56 13.59
C LEU A 165 2.78 -1.36 13.04
N ALA A 166 2.90 -2.68 12.87
CA ALA A 166 1.76 -3.55 12.54
C ALA A 166 0.61 -3.43 13.56
N LYS A 167 0.89 -3.06 14.81
CA LYS A 167 -0.11 -2.92 15.88
C LYS A 167 -0.94 -1.63 15.77
N SER A 168 -0.45 -0.61 15.06
CA SER A 168 -1.10 0.70 14.95
C SER A 168 -1.19 1.24 13.50
N CYS A 169 -0.80 0.45 12.50
CA CYS A 169 -0.92 0.84 11.08
C CYS A 169 -2.36 1.00 10.59
N ARG A 170 -3.33 0.47 11.35
CA ARG A 170 -4.77 0.58 11.13
C ARG A 170 -5.48 1.06 12.40
N ASP A 171 -4.85 2.01 13.09
CA ASP A 171 -5.41 2.61 14.31
C ASP A 171 -6.80 3.21 14.05
N GLU A 172 -7.63 3.25 15.08
CA GLU A 172 -8.95 3.88 15.04
C GLU A 172 -8.82 5.40 14.85
N GLU A 173 -7.73 5.99 15.34
CA GLU A 173 -7.45 7.41 15.22
C GLU A 173 -6.63 7.71 13.96
N ALA A 174 -7.24 8.46 13.02
CA ALA A 174 -6.61 8.79 11.74
C ALA A 174 -5.25 9.50 11.90
N SER A 175 -5.09 10.32 12.94
CA SER A 175 -3.83 11.03 13.23
C SER A 175 -2.69 10.08 13.64
N VAL A 176 -3.01 8.94 14.26
CA VAL A 176 -2.03 7.89 14.57
C VAL A 176 -1.64 7.18 13.28
N VAL A 177 -2.61 6.82 12.43
CA VAL A 177 -2.35 6.19 11.12
C VAL A 177 -1.47 7.08 10.25
N GLU A 178 -1.71 8.39 10.22
CA GLU A 178 -0.88 9.36 9.49
C GLU A 178 0.56 9.41 10.02
N ALA A 179 0.76 9.42 11.35
CA ALA A 179 2.09 9.40 11.95
C ALA A 179 2.84 8.09 11.68
N VAL A 180 2.14 6.95 11.71
CA VAL A 180 2.69 5.63 11.35
C VAL A 180 3.04 5.58 9.87
N ALA A 181 2.17 6.09 8.99
CA ALA A 181 2.45 6.20 7.56
C ALA A 181 3.69 7.04 7.30
N GLY A 182 3.81 8.20 7.96
CA GLY A 182 4.97 9.06 7.87
C GLY A 182 6.26 8.36 8.32
N SER A 183 6.21 7.52 9.35
CA SER A 183 7.36 6.68 9.76
C SER A 183 7.69 5.62 8.71
N MET A 184 6.68 4.90 8.22
CA MET A 184 6.85 3.83 7.22
C MET A 184 7.33 4.35 5.86
N GLN A 185 6.98 5.56 5.47
CA GLN A 185 7.53 6.21 4.28
C GLN A 185 9.05 6.41 4.41
N ILE A 186 9.53 6.82 5.59
CA ILE A 186 10.97 6.95 5.86
C ILE A 186 11.65 5.58 5.87
N VAL A 187 11.01 4.55 6.40
CA VAL A 187 11.48 3.15 6.26
C VAL A 187 11.59 2.77 4.79
N GLY A 188 10.60 3.10 3.95
CA GLY A 188 10.67 2.88 2.50
C GLY A 188 11.78 3.67 1.81
N ARG A 189 12.10 4.86 2.30
CA ARG A 189 13.15 5.73 1.75
C ARG A 189 14.57 5.27 2.05
N HIS A 190 14.84 4.82 3.27
CA HIS A 190 16.20 4.45 3.68
C HIS A 190 16.43 2.93 3.81
N GLY A 191 15.38 2.18 4.11
CA GLY A 191 15.45 0.73 4.22
C GLY A 191 15.81 0.06 2.89
N HIS A 192 16.48 -1.07 2.94
CA HIS A 192 16.86 -1.87 1.80
C HIS A 192 15.62 -2.51 1.18
N ALA A 193 15.38 -2.25 -0.11
CA ALA A 193 14.17 -2.67 -0.79
C ALA A 193 13.96 -4.20 -0.74
N ASP A 194 15.01 -4.98 -0.98
CA ASP A 194 14.93 -6.45 -0.88
C ASP A 194 14.51 -6.94 0.51
N LEU A 195 14.97 -6.29 1.57
CA LEU A 195 14.60 -6.66 2.94
C LEU A 195 13.12 -6.36 3.19
N LEU A 196 12.65 -5.18 2.80
CA LEU A 196 11.24 -4.81 2.94
C LEU A 196 10.33 -5.75 2.14
N PHE A 197 10.66 -6.04 0.90
CA PHE A 197 9.84 -6.90 0.04
C PHE A 197 9.89 -8.37 0.48
N SER A 198 11.03 -8.88 0.94
CA SER A 198 11.13 -10.23 1.47
C SER A 198 10.34 -10.45 2.77
N LEU A 199 10.07 -9.40 3.54
CA LEU A 199 9.25 -9.46 4.76
C LEU A 199 7.76 -9.21 4.46
N LEU A 200 7.44 -8.17 3.68
CA LEU A 200 6.06 -7.70 3.52
C LEU A 200 5.28 -8.39 2.40
N LEU A 201 5.92 -8.81 1.29
CA LEU A 201 5.20 -9.52 0.22
C LEU A 201 4.70 -10.89 0.69
N PRO A 202 5.51 -11.73 1.38
CA PRO A 202 5.02 -12.99 1.92
C PRO A 202 3.92 -12.79 2.97
N LEU A 203 4.00 -11.74 3.80
CA LEU A 203 2.96 -11.41 4.77
C LEU A 203 1.64 -11.07 4.08
N ALA A 204 1.65 -10.17 3.09
CA ALA A 204 0.44 -9.79 2.33
C ALA A 204 -0.17 -10.99 1.58
N ALA A 205 0.68 -11.83 0.99
CA ALA A 205 0.27 -13.00 0.22
C ALA A 205 -0.14 -14.21 1.08
N GLY A 206 -0.03 -14.13 2.42
CA GLY A 206 -0.38 -15.24 3.30
C GLY A 206 0.60 -16.42 3.24
N ARG A 207 1.87 -16.17 2.89
CA ARG A 207 2.90 -17.22 2.77
C ARG A 207 3.69 -17.47 4.07
N LEU A 208 3.43 -16.69 5.11
CA LEU A 208 4.10 -16.83 6.41
C LEU A 208 3.32 -17.80 7.31
N ALA A 209 4.02 -18.82 7.82
CA ALA A 209 3.43 -19.82 8.70
C ALA A 209 2.83 -19.17 9.97
N GLY A 210 1.58 -19.50 10.28
CA GLY A 210 0.85 -18.92 11.42
C GLY A 210 0.35 -17.48 11.21
N GLN A 211 0.57 -16.89 10.03
CA GLN A 211 0.17 -15.52 9.70
C GLN A 211 -0.69 -15.43 8.42
N ASP A 212 -1.18 -16.55 7.90
CA ASP A 212 -2.21 -16.58 6.84
C ASP A 212 -3.61 -16.34 7.44
N THR A 213 -3.82 -15.14 7.95
CA THR A 213 -5.12 -14.67 8.45
C THR A 213 -5.45 -13.33 7.81
N PRO A 214 -6.73 -12.97 7.64
CA PRO A 214 -7.10 -11.68 7.08
C PRO A 214 -6.43 -10.51 7.81
N HIS A 215 -6.38 -10.56 9.15
CA HIS A 215 -5.74 -9.51 9.95
C HIS A 215 -4.26 -9.28 9.60
N HIS A 216 -3.45 -10.34 9.60
CA HIS A 216 -2.01 -10.25 9.32
C HIS A 216 -1.74 -9.84 7.87
N ARG A 217 -2.53 -10.37 6.93
CA ARG A 217 -2.40 -10.06 5.51
C ARG A 217 -2.77 -8.61 5.21
N THR A 218 -3.82 -8.09 5.85
CA THR A 218 -4.16 -6.67 5.77
C THR A 218 -3.03 -5.79 6.31
N ASN A 219 -2.42 -6.13 7.45
CA ASN A 219 -1.24 -5.41 7.95
C ASN A 219 -0.09 -5.40 6.93
N GLY A 220 0.16 -6.54 6.28
CA GLY A 220 1.13 -6.64 5.19
C GLY A 220 0.84 -5.67 4.05
N LEU A 221 -0.42 -5.61 3.57
CA LEU A 221 -0.85 -4.69 2.51
C LEU A 221 -0.67 -3.21 2.91
N VAL A 222 -1.05 -2.87 4.15
CA VAL A 222 -0.98 -1.50 4.68
C VAL A 222 0.47 -1.04 4.79
N LEU A 223 1.31 -1.80 5.51
CA LEU A 223 2.71 -1.45 5.72
C LEU A 223 3.47 -1.40 4.39
N LEU A 224 3.18 -2.31 3.46
CA LEU A 224 3.76 -2.30 2.12
C LEU A 224 3.36 -1.05 1.33
N SER A 225 2.08 -0.65 1.37
CA SER A 225 1.62 0.58 0.73
C SER A 225 2.29 1.82 1.32
N MET A 226 2.38 1.91 2.65
CA MET A 226 3.05 3.03 3.32
C MET A 226 4.55 3.09 3.01
N ALA A 227 5.24 1.95 2.95
CA ALA A 227 6.65 1.89 2.58
C ALA A 227 6.87 2.33 1.13
N ILE A 228 6.12 1.77 0.18
CA ILE A 228 6.24 2.13 -1.24
C ILE A 228 5.93 3.60 -1.49
N ALA A 229 5.00 4.20 -0.73
CA ALA A 229 4.69 5.62 -0.84
C ALA A 229 5.89 6.53 -0.49
N GLY A 230 6.87 6.04 0.27
CA GLY A 230 8.11 6.76 0.56
C GLY A 230 9.30 6.41 -0.34
N MET A 231 9.15 5.41 -1.22
CA MET A 231 10.18 4.99 -2.15
C MET A 231 10.24 5.91 -3.37
N GLU A 232 11.45 6.22 -3.81
CA GLU A 232 11.67 6.81 -5.13
C GLU A 232 11.58 5.76 -6.23
N ALA A 233 11.24 6.21 -7.43
CA ALA A 233 11.08 5.34 -8.60
C ALA A 233 12.28 4.38 -8.76
N PRO A 234 13.56 4.83 -8.82
CA PRO A 234 14.71 3.94 -9.03
C PRO A 234 14.85 2.80 -8.01
N ARG A 235 14.36 2.99 -6.77
CA ARG A 235 14.43 1.98 -5.72
C ARG A 235 13.38 0.88 -5.88
N ILE A 236 12.19 1.22 -6.39
CA ILE A 236 11.12 0.23 -6.60
C ILE A 236 11.23 -0.51 -7.94
N LEU A 237 11.79 0.11 -9.00
CA LEU A 237 11.79 -0.48 -10.36
C LEU A 237 12.31 -1.92 -10.40
N PRO A 238 13.45 -2.25 -9.74
CA PRO A 238 14.02 -3.60 -9.80
C PRO A 238 13.09 -4.69 -9.23
N HIS A 239 12.11 -4.31 -8.40
CA HIS A 239 11.23 -5.24 -7.70
C HIS A 239 9.81 -5.28 -8.29
N MET A 240 9.50 -4.44 -9.28
CA MET A 240 8.16 -4.33 -9.85
C MET A 240 7.63 -5.64 -10.43
N GLU A 241 8.51 -6.46 -11.01
CA GLU A 241 8.14 -7.79 -11.49
C GLU A 241 7.60 -8.66 -10.34
N THR A 242 8.36 -8.77 -9.25
CA THR A 242 8.00 -9.55 -8.06
C THR A 242 6.75 -9.01 -7.36
N ILE A 243 6.63 -7.69 -7.25
CA ILE A 243 5.49 -7.01 -6.63
C ILE A 243 4.22 -7.31 -7.42
N THR A 244 4.21 -7.00 -8.72
CA THR A 244 3.02 -7.19 -9.57
C THR A 244 2.65 -8.66 -9.72
N ALA A 245 3.64 -9.56 -9.79
CA ALA A 245 3.41 -11.00 -9.79
C ALA A 245 2.69 -11.44 -8.50
N THR A 246 3.18 -11.01 -7.33
CA THR A 246 2.59 -11.33 -6.03
C THR A 246 1.15 -10.83 -5.91
N LEU A 247 0.88 -9.58 -6.32
CA LEU A 247 -0.47 -9.01 -6.31
C LEU A 247 -1.43 -9.77 -7.23
N SER A 248 -0.93 -10.36 -8.31
CA SER A 248 -1.74 -11.12 -9.28
C SER A 248 -2.06 -12.55 -8.85
N GLU A 249 -1.48 -13.05 -7.75
CA GLU A 249 -1.74 -14.39 -7.24
C GLU A 249 -3.19 -14.54 -6.78
N ALA A 250 -3.83 -15.65 -7.16
CA ALA A 250 -5.24 -15.90 -6.86
C ALA A 250 -5.56 -15.78 -5.37
N GLY A 251 -4.67 -16.26 -4.49
CA GLY A 251 -4.86 -16.19 -3.04
C GLY A 251 -4.98 -14.76 -2.49
N LEU A 252 -4.41 -13.76 -3.16
CA LEU A 252 -4.50 -12.35 -2.78
C LEU A 252 -5.49 -11.57 -3.63
N ARG A 253 -5.41 -11.71 -4.96
CA ARG A 253 -6.26 -11.02 -5.93
C ARG A 253 -7.74 -11.34 -5.73
N ASP A 254 -8.06 -12.61 -5.47
CA ASP A 254 -9.44 -13.11 -5.38
C ASP A 254 -10.03 -13.01 -3.96
N THR A 255 -9.43 -12.19 -3.09
CA THR A 255 -9.91 -12.00 -1.72
C THR A 255 -11.33 -11.44 -1.69
N ASP A 256 -12.18 -12.02 -0.84
CA ASP A 256 -13.55 -11.61 -0.57
C ASP A 256 -13.68 -10.83 0.74
N VAL A 257 -12.58 -10.61 1.46
CA VAL A 257 -12.55 -9.84 2.71
C VAL A 257 -12.57 -8.34 2.36
N PRO A 258 -13.63 -7.58 2.71
CA PRO A 258 -13.79 -6.19 2.26
C PRO A 258 -12.63 -5.27 2.67
N GLU A 259 -12.13 -5.43 3.89
CA GLU A 259 -10.99 -4.65 4.38
C GLU A 259 -9.71 -4.94 3.57
N MET A 260 -9.45 -6.21 3.23
CA MET A 260 -8.32 -6.57 2.37
C MET A 260 -8.48 -6.01 0.96
N GLN A 261 -9.69 -6.01 0.40
CA GLN A 261 -9.96 -5.41 -0.91
C GLN A 261 -9.67 -3.91 -0.91
N GLN A 262 -10.06 -3.19 0.15
CA GLN A 262 -9.76 -1.77 0.31
C GLN A 262 -8.25 -1.51 0.33
N TYR A 263 -7.48 -2.26 1.12
CA TYR A 263 -6.03 -2.05 1.22
C TYR A 263 -5.25 -2.60 0.03
N LEU A 264 -5.76 -3.64 -0.67
CA LEU A 264 -5.21 -4.09 -1.94
C LEU A 264 -5.42 -3.03 -3.03
N ALA A 265 -6.59 -2.38 -3.08
CA ALA A 265 -6.83 -1.25 -3.97
C ALA A 265 -5.88 -0.08 -3.66
N LYS A 266 -5.70 0.26 -2.38
CA LYS A 266 -4.78 1.32 -1.95
C LYS A 266 -3.33 1.02 -2.33
N LEU A 267 -2.84 -0.19 -2.04
CA LEU A 267 -1.50 -0.64 -2.42
C LEU A 267 -1.31 -0.58 -3.94
N THR A 268 -2.28 -1.09 -4.70
CA THR A 268 -2.22 -1.10 -6.16
C THR A 268 -2.19 0.32 -6.72
N SER A 269 -2.99 1.23 -6.17
CA SER A 269 -2.97 2.67 -6.50
C SER A 269 -1.60 3.29 -6.21
N THR A 270 -1.03 3.03 -5.03
CA THR A 270 0.31 3.50 -4.67
C THR A 270 1.38 2.99 -5.64
N ILE A 271 1.33 1.72 -6.04
CA ILE A 271 2.26 1.14 -7.03
C ILE A 271 2.11 1.81 -8.40
N VAL A 272 0.87 2.10 -8.83
CA VAL A 272 0.60 2.82 -10.08
C VAL A 272 1.21 4.23 -10.04
N THR A 273 1.07 4.94 -8.92
CA THR A 273 1.66 6.28 -8.77
C THR A 273 3.19 6.23 -8.75
N THR A 274 3.78 5.44 -7.86
CA THR A 274 5.25 5.39 -7.70
C THR A 274 5.95 4.80 -8.92
N GLY A 275 5.33 3.81 -9.58
CA GLY A 275 5.86 3.15 -10.78
C GLY A 275 5.48 3.79 -12.10
N SER A 276 4.74 4.91 -12.10
CA SER A 276 4.12 5.51 -13.30
C SER A 276 5.03 5.58 -14.53
N PRO A 277 6.31 6.01 -14.44
CA PRO A 277 7.19 6.11 -15.61
C PRO A 277 7.49 4.78 -16.32
N LEU A 278 7.27 3.63 -15.66
CA LEU A 278 7.60 2.32 -16.21
C LEU A 278 6.54 1.75 -17.15
N PHE A 279 5.27 2.07 -16.93
CA PHE A 279 4.17 1.29 -17.53
C PHE A 279 4.07 1.48 -19.04
N ALA A 280 4.61 2.57 -19.58
CA ALA A 280 4.69 2.80 -21.03
C ALA A 280 5.60 1.78 -21.75
N SER A 281 6.64 1.27 -21.07
CA SER A 281 7.64 0.36 -21.65
C SER A 281 7.55 -1.07 -21.13
N HIS A 282 6.78 -1.33 -20.07
CA HIS A 282 6.69 -2.63 -19.40
C HIS A 282 5.25 -3.16 -19.37
N ASP A 283 4.83 -3.72 -20.51
CA ASP A 283 3.44 -4.12 -20.73
C ASP A 283 2.94 -5.22 -19.77
N VAL A 284 3.80 -6.16 -19.40
CA VAL A 284 3.47 -7.26 -18.48
C VAL A 284 3.10 -6.72 -17.09
N LEU A 285 3.78 -5.68 -16.62
CA LEU A 285 3.50 -5.04 -15.34
C LEU A 285 2.14 -4.35 -15.36
N ALA A 286 1.87 -3.60 -16.44
CA ALA A 286 0.58 -2.94 -16.64
C ALA A 286 -0.57 -3.96 -16.73
N PHE A 287 -0.37 -5.08 -17.45
CA PHE A 287 -1.34 -6.16 -17.53
C PHE A 287 -1.69 -6.75 -16.15
N ARG A 288 -0.71 -7.05 -15.31
CA ARG A 288 -0.95 -7.63 -13.98
C ARG A 288 -1.73 -6.67 -13.07
N LEU A 289 -1.37 -5.39 -13.07
CA LEU A 289 -2.11 -4.37 -12.31
C LEU A 289 -3.53 -4.19 -12.87
N PHE A 290 -3.68 -4.17 -14.20
CA PHE A 290 -5.00 -4.12 -14.84
C PHE A 290 -5.88 -5.31 -14.42
N TRP A 291 -5.32 -6.53 -14.33
CA TRP A 291 -6.04 -7.69 -13.83
C TRP A 291 -6.51 -7.49 -12.39
N VAL A 292 -5.59 -7.13 -11.49
CA VAL A 292 -5.91 -6.91 -10.06
C VAL A 292 -6.99 -5.84 -9.89
N LEU A 293 -6.86 -4.71 -10.59
CA LEU A 293 -7.82 -3.61 -10.52
C LEU A 293 -9.20 -4.01 -11.08
N ASN A 294 -9.27 -4.75 -12.19
CA ASN A 294 -10.56 -5.26 -12.68
C ASN A 294 -11.19 -6.24 -11.72
N HIS A 295 -10.39 -7.06 -11.04
CA HIS A 295 -10.90 -7.98 -10.03
C HIS A 295 -11.54 -7.23 -8.88
N LEU A 296 -10.84 -6.24 -8.32
CA LEU A 296 -11.36 -5.38 -7.26
C LEU A 296 -12.66 -4.68 -7.69
N VAL A 297 -12.65 -4.01 -8.84
CA VAL A 297 -13.83 -3.34 -9.40
C VAL A 297 -15.01 -4.29 -9.59
N ALA A 298 -14.76 -5.57 -9.95
CA ALA A 298 -15.81 -6.57 -10.09
C ALA A 298 -16.33 -7.11 -8.76
N ALA A 299 -15.45 -7.26 -7.76
CA ALA A 299 -15.74 -7.90 -6.49
C ALA A 299 -16.28 -6.95 -5.41
N THR A 300 -16.16 -5.62 -5.60
CA THR A 300 -16.55 -4.61 -4.60
C THR A 300 -17.80 -3.82 -5.01
N PRO A 301 -18.65 -3.39 -4.06
CA PRO A 301 -19.79 -2.50 -4.32
C PRO A 301 -19.36 -1.15 -4.93
N GLN A 302 -20.16 -0.59 -5.84
CA GLN A 302 -19.84 0.65 -6.57
C GLN A 302 -19.68 1.88 -5.67
N ASP A 303 -20.32 1.88 -4.51
CA ASP A 303 -20.26 2.93 -3.49
C ASP A 303 -19.13 2.73 -2.47
N SER A 304 -18.38 1.62 -2.57
CA SER A 304 -17.28 1.34 -1.64
C SER A 304 -16.01 2.12 -1.97
N VAL A 305 -15.22 2.44 -0.94
CA VAL A 305 -13.89 3.05 -1.08
C VAL A 305 -12.95 2.21 -1.96
N ALA A 306 -13.04 0.89 -1.86
CA ALA A 306 -12.25 -0.05 -2.65
C ALA A 306 -12.54 0.09 -4.16
N PHE A 307 -13.82 0.21 -4.53
CA PHE A 307 -14.23 0.41 -5.93
C PHE A 307 -13.69 1.71 -6.50
N TYR A 308 -13.91 2.83 -5.81
CA TYR A 308 -13.44 4.15 -6.27
C TYR A 308 -11.92 4.17 -6.41
N THR A 309 -11.20 3.67 -5.41
CA THR A 309 -9.73 3.62 -5.42
C THR A 309 -9.21 2.76 -6.57
N ALA A 310 -9.81 1.58 -6.80
CA ALA A 310 -9.40 0.69 -7.87
C ALA A 310 -9.72 1.27 -9.26
N TYR A 311 -10.87 1.94 -9.41
CA TYR A 311 -11.24 2.55 -10.67
C TYR A 311 -10.35 3.75 -11.02
N GLU A 312 -10.08 4.64 -10.06
CA GLU A 312 -9.15 5.76 -10.24
C GLU A 312 -7.74 5.27 -10.54
N ALA A 313 -7.25 4.26 -9.83
CA ALA A 313 -5.96 3.63 -10.12
C ALA A 313 -5.91 3.04 -11.54
N MET A 314 -7.02 2.51 -12.05
CA MET A 314 -7.11 2.00 -13.42
C MET A 314 -7.05 3.14 -14.45
N GLN A 315 -7.64 4.30 -14.16
CA GLN A 315 -7.51 5.50 -14.99
C GLN A 315 -6.06 5.98 -15.02
N ASN A 316 -5.42 6.09 -13.86
CA ASN A 316 -4.02 6.51 -13.74
C ASN A 316 -3.09 5.53 -14.46
N LEU A 317 -3.36 4.21 -14.36
CA LEU A 317 -2.60 3.19 -15.09
C LEU A 317 -2.78 3.32 -16.61
N ALA A 318 -3.99 3.63 -17.09
CA ALA A 318 -4.24 3.84 -18.52
C ALA A 318 -3.49 5.06 -19.06
N THR A 319 -3.49 6.17 -18.29
CA THR A 319 -2.69 7.35 -18.60
C THR A 319 -1.20 7.04 -18.61
N ALA A 320 -0.69 6.33 -17.59
CA ALA A 320 0.73 6.00 -17.49
C ALA A 320 1.21 5.01 -18.58
N ALA A 321 0.38 4.02 -18.94
CA ALA A 321 0.76 2.95 -19.86
C ALA A 321 0.50 3.28 -21.34
N CYS A 322 -0.54 4.07 -21.62
CA CYS A 322 -1.03 4.29 -22.98
C CYS A 322 -1.31 5.75 -23.32
N ASN A 323 -1.27 6.67 -22.34
CA ASN A 323 -1.62 8.08 -22.49
C ASN A 323 -3.03 8.31 -23.12
N VAL A 324 -3.96 7.42 -22.80
CA VAL A 324 -5.37 7.46 -23.23
C VAL A 324 -6.27 6.94 -22.10
N ASP A 325 -7.58 6.97 -22.31
CA ASP A 325 -8.55 6.40 -21.36
C ASP A 325 -8.49 4.87 -21.24
N ILE A 326 -9.23 4.33 -20.27
CA ILE A 326 -9.24 2.90 -19.94
C ILE A 326 -9.74 2.05 -21.13
N GLU A 327 -10.76 2.51 -21.87
CA GLU A 327 -11.40 1.72 -22.93
C GLU A 327 -10.47 1.59 -24.14
N VAL A 328 -9.93 2.72 -24.60
CA VAL A 328 -9.05 2.79 -25.77
C VAL A 328 -7.66 2.22 -25.46
N GLY A 329 -7.18 2.41 -24.22
CA GLY A 329 -5.89 1.93 -23.75
C GLY A 329 -5.96 0.48 -23.24
N LEU A 330 -6.21 0.34 -21.94
CA LEU A 330 -6.01 -0.93 -21.23
C LEU A 330 -6.98 -2.03 -21.69
N TYR A 331 -8.28 -1.75 -21.85
CA TYR A 331 -9.24 -2.76 -22.30
C TYR A 331 -8.91 -3.26 -23.70
N ARG A 332 -8.71 -2.35 -24.66
CA ARG A 332 -8.34 -2.74 -26.04
C ARG A 332 -7.07 -3.59 -26.10
N LYS A 333 -6.09 -3.30 -25.23
CA LYS A 333 -4.79 -3.98 -25.21
C LYS A 333 -4.83 -5.33 -24.51
N HIS A 334 -5.51 -5.41 -23.36
CA HIS A 334 -5.34 -6.51 -22.40
C HIS A 334 -6.57 -7.39 -22.21
N LEU A 335 -7.74 -7.00 -22.71
CA LEU A 335 -8.98 -7.74 -22.46
C LEU A 335 -8.91 -9.18 -22.98
N SER A 336 -8.38 -9.39 -24.20
CA SER A 336 -8.26 -10.72 -24.79
C SER A 336 -7.39 -11.65 -23.94
N GLN A 337 -6.24 -11.13 -23.47
CA GLN A 337 -5.32 -11.84 -22.57
C GLN A 337 -6.00 -12.16 -21.23
N LEU A 338 -6.76 -11.21 -20.67
CA LEU A 338 -7.45 -11.41 -19.40
C LEU A 338 -8.57 -12.45 -19.50
N ILE A 339 -9.40 -12.38 -20.55
CA ILE A 339 -10.46 -13.37 -20.82
C ILE A 339 -9.85 -14.77 -21.00
N ALA A 340 -8.74 -14.87 -21.75
CA ALA A 340 -8.04 -16.13 -21.95
C ALA A 340 -7.48 -16.69 -20.63
N ALA A 341 -6.99 -15.82 -19.74
CA ALA A 341 -6.40 -16.22 -18.47
C ALA A 341 -7.42 -16.75 -17.45
N ILE A 342 -8.65 -16.23 -17.46
CA ILE A 342 -9.71 -16.67 -16.53
C ILE A 342 -10.55 -17.83 -17.06
N ARG A 343 -10.57 -18.05 -18.38
CA ARG A 343 -11.37 -19.09 -19.04
C ARG A 343 -11.22 -20.46 -18.35
N PRO A 344 -12.31 -21.21 -18.11
CA PRO A 344 -12.22 -22.57 -17.58
C PRO A 344 -11.32 -23.45 -18.46
N LYS A 345 -10.40 -24.18 -17.82
CA LYS A 345 -9.61 -25.21 -18.51
C LYS A 345 -10.53 -26.38 -18.91
N PRO A 346 -10.20 -27.15 -19.97
CA PRO A 346 -11.05 -28.23 -20.47
C PRO A 346 -11.49 -29.24 -19.40
N ASP A 347 -10.62 -29.53 -18.42
CA ASP A 347 -10.87 -30.51 -17.35
C ASP A 347 -11.26 -29.85 -16.01
N ALA A 348 -11.47 -28.53 -15.98
CA ALA A 348 -11.86 -27.81 -14.78
C ALA A 348 -13.39 -27.76 -14.64
N PRO A 349 -13.91 -27.75 -13.39
CA PRO A 349 -15.34 -27.54 -13.18
C PRO A 349 -15.79 -26.19 -13.75
N VAL A 350 -17.01 -26.17 -14.27
CA VAL A 350 -17.71 -24.94 -14.69
C VAL A 350 -17.78 -23.98 -13.51
N TRP A 351 -17.75 -22.67 -13.76
CA TRP A 351 -17.86 -21.69 -12.69
C TRP A 351 -19.18 -21.81 -11.92
N SER A 352 -19.11 -21.73 -10.60
CA SER A 352 -20.25 -21.55 -9.70
C SER A 352 -20.71 -20.09 -9.64
N LYS A 353 -21.87 -19.84 -9.00
CA LYS A 353 -22.38 -18.48 -8.76
C LYS A 353 -21.38 -17.59 -8.04
N THR A 354 -20.61 -18.13 -7.10
CA THR A 354 -19.65 -17.38 -6.29
C THR A 354 -18.23 -17.39 -6.85
N SER A 355 -18.01 -18.01 -8.01
CA SER A 355 -16.67 -18.06 -8.61
C SER A 355 -16.15 -16.66 -8.94
N SER A 356 -14.96 -16.34 -8.42
CA SER A 356 -14.26 -15.06 -8.63
C SER A 356 -14.09 -14.74 -10.12
N SER A 357 -13.77 -15.76 -10.92
CA SER A 357 -13.61 -15.66 -12.37
C SER A 357 -14.92 -15.37 -13.12
N ARG A 358 -16.07 -15.87 -12.61
CA ARG A 358 -17.39 -15.55 -13.18
C ARG A 358 -17.75 -14.09 -12.94
N VAL A 359 -17.56 -13.61 -11.71
CA VAL A 359 -17.83 -12.22 -11.32
C VAL A 359 -16.96 -11.27 -12.16
N LEU A 360 -15.67 -11.59 -12.29
CA LEU A 360 -14.76 -10.85 -13.15
C LEU A 360 -15.21 -10.88 -14.63
N PHE A 361 -15.55 -12.04 -15.18
CA PHE A 361 -16.03 -12.14 -16.57
C PHE A 361 -17.29 -11.31 -16.84
N ASP A 362 -18.27 -11.34 -15.94
CA ASP A 362 -19.49 -10.52 -16.05
C ASP A 362 -19.15 -9.02 -16.07
N SER A 363 -18.28 -8.57 -15.15
CA SER A 363 -17.80 -7.19 -15.10
C SER A 363 -17.05 -6.78 -16.37
N LEU A 364 -16.15 -7.62 -16.89
CA LEU A 364 -15.44 -7.36 -18.14
C LEU A 364 -16.39 -7.23 -19.33
N CYS A 365 -17.41 -8.10 -19.40
CA CYS A 365 -18.40 -8.04 -20.47
C CYS A 365 -19.21 -6.74 -20.41
N ARG A 366 -19.64 -6.32 -19.23
CA ARG A 366 -20.45 -5.09 -19.05
C ARG A 366 -19.65 -3.81 -19.25
N ARG A 367 -18.36 -3.80 -18.91
CA ARG A 367 -17.54 -2.58 -18.84
C ARG A 367 -16.54 -2.42 -19.98
N GLY A 368 -16.19 -3.50 -20.66
CA GLY A 368 -15.17 -3.48 -21.71
C GLY A 368 -15.61 -2.87 -23.04
N GLY A 369 -16.87 -2.45 -23.18
CA GLY A 369 -17.36 -1.66 -24.31
C GLY A 369 -16.98 -2.26 -25.67
N ARG A 370 -16.36 -1.44 -26.53
CA ARG A 370 -15.92 -1.89 -27.86
C ARG A 370 -14.88 -3.00 -27.81
N ALA A 371 -13.99 -3.01 -26.81
CA ALA A 371 -13.00 -4.06 -26.67
C ALA A 371 -13.66 -5.44 -26.47
N THR A 372 -14.73 -5.52 -25.68
CA THR A 372 -15.49 -6.78 -25.51
C THR A 372 -16.19 -7.17 -26.80
N ALA A 373 -16.81 -6.22 -27.49
CA ALA A 373 -17.47 -6.46 -28.78
C ALA A 373 -16.52 -7.06 -29.83
N ASP A 374 -15.27 -6.58 -29.90
CA ASP A 374 -14.27 -7.11 -30.82
C ASP A 374 -13.78 -8.53 -30.42
N GLN A 375 -14.02 -8.97 -29.18
CA GLN A 375 -13.58 -10.27 -28.64
C GLN A 375 -14.70 -11.31 -28.48
N MET A 376 -15.81 -11.19 -29.23
CA MET A 376 -16.94 -12.12 -29.15
C MET A 376 -16.57 -13.58 -29.42
N HIS A 377 -15.53 -13.82 -30.21
CA HIS A 377 -14.99 -15.16 -30.45
C HIS A 377 -14.42 -15.84 -29.18
N LEU A 378 -14.02 -15.06 -28.16
CA LEU A 378 -13.61 -15.57 -26.84
C LEU A 378 -14.78 -15.59 -25.84
N VAL A 379 -15.66 -14.59 -25.91
CA VAL A 379 -16.80 -14.42 -24.99
C VAL A 379 -17.87 -15.49 -25.22
N VAL A 380 -18.30 -15.70 -26.46
CA VAL A 380 -19.42 -16.58 -26.79
C VAL A 380 -19.19 -18.04 -26.34
N PRO A 381 -18.02 -18.67 -26.57
CA PRO A 381 -17.78 -20.02 -26.08
C PRO A 381 -17.91 -20.15 -24.56
N ILE A 382 -17.49 -19.14 -23.80
CA ILE A 382 -17.63 -19.12 -22.33
C ILE A 382 -19.11 -19.06 -21.96
N VAL A 383 -19.88 -18.15 -22.58
CA VAL A 383 -21.32 -18.03 -22.35
C VAL A 383 -22.04 -19.34 -22.65
N LEU A 384 -21.78 -19.96 -23.80
CA LEU A 384 -22.42 -21.23 -24.20
C LEU A 384 -22.09 -22.37 -23.22
N ALA A 385 -20.83 -22.48 -22.78
CA ALA A 385 -20.44 -23.51 -21.82
C ALA A 385 -21.19 -23.39 -20.48
N HIS A 386 -21.45 -22.16 -20.03
CA HIS A 386 -22.12 -21.93 -18.75
C HIS A 386 -23.66 -21.98 -18.83
N LEU A 387 -24.23 -21.87 -20.03
CA LEU A 387 -25.66 -22.05 -20.27
C LEU A 387 -26.10 -23.51 -20.48
N ALA A 388 -25.18 -24.48 -20.49
CA ALA A 388 -25.54 -25.89 -20.65
C ALA A 388 -26.54 -26.34 -19.55
N PRO A 389 -27.67 -27.02 -19.89
CA PRO A 389 -28.69 -27.42 -18.91
C PRO A 389 -28.19 -28.32 -17.78
N SER A 390 -27.03 -28.96 -17.95
CA SER A 390 -26.35 -29.75 -16.93
C SER A 390 -25.77 -28.90 -15.78
N ASN A 391 -25.62 -27.59 -15.98
CA ASN A 391 -25.07 -26.69 -14.98
C ASN A 391 -26.12 -26.25 -13.97
N GLU A 392 -25.65 -25.78 -12.80
CA GLU A 392 -26.51 -25.27 -11.75
C GLU A 392 -27.42 -24.12 -12.24
N PRO A 393 -28.71 -24.11 -11.85
CA PRO A 393 -29.66 -23.08 -12.27
C PRO A 393 -29.19 -21.64 -12.01
N ASP A 394 -28.56 -21.39 -10.86
CA ASP A 394 -28.07 -20.06 -10.47
C ASP A 394 -26.95 -19.54 -11.39
N VAL A 395 -26.09 -20.44 -11.88
CA VAL A 395 -25.05 -20.09 -12.86
C VAL A 395 -25.71 -19.72 -14.19
N ARG A 396 -26.66 -20.55 -14.65
CA ARG A 396 -27.40 -20.30 -15.89
C ARG A 396 -28.15 -18.97 -15.86
N LEU A 397 -28.86 -18.68 -14.76
CA LEU A 397 -29.53 -17.40 -14.53
C LEU A 397 -28.57 -16.22 -14.59
N SER A 398 -27.38 -16.36 -14.01
CA SER A 398 -26.35 -15.30 -14.04
C SER A 398 -25.91 -14.99 -15.48
N PHE A 399 -25.73 -16.01 -16.32
CA PHE A 399 -25.35 -15.84 -17.73
C PHE A 399 -26.51 -15.38 -18.61
N LEU A 400 -27.76 -15.78 -18.31
CA LEU A 400 -28.95 -15.26 -18.99
C LEU A 400 -29.14 -13.76 -18.70
N ALA A 401 -28.97 -13.34 -17.44
CA ALA A 401 -29.02 -11.92 -17.06
C ALA A 401 -27.88 -11.09 -17.69
N LEU A 402 -26.69 -11.69 -17.83
CA LEU A 402 -25.59 -11.08 -18.60
C LEU A 402 -25.99 -10.93 -20.08
N LEU A 403 -26.53 -11.97 -20.70
CA LEU A 403 -26.98 -11.92 -22.09
C LEU A 403 -28.07 -10.87 -22.31
N GLU A 404 -29.06 -10.78 -21.42
CA GLU A 404 -30.10 -9.76 -21.48
C GLU A 404 -29.48 -8.36 -21.49
N THR A 405 -28.53 -8.10 -20.59
CA THR A 405 -27.85 -6.80 -20.53
C THR A 405 -27.04 -6.52 -21.80
N LEU A 406 -26.27 -7.50 -22.29
CA LEU A 406 -25.45 -7.34 -23.48
C LEU A 406 -26.32 -7.15 -24.72
N LEU A 407 -27.37 -7.95 -24.91
CA LEU A 407 -28.26 -7.84 -26.07
C LEU A 407 -29.12 -6.56 -26.04
N GLY A 408 -29.35 -5.98 -24.86
CA GLY A 408 -29.97 -4.66 -24.71
C GLY A 408 -29.07 -3.48 -25.14
N ASN A 409 -27.80 -3.72 -25.44
CA ASN A 409 -26.86 -2.72 -25.92
C ASN A 409 -26.62 -2.89 -27.44
N ASP A 410 -26.86 -1.85 -28.23
CA ASP A 410 -26.79 -1.92 -29.70
C ASP A 410 -25.43 -2.41 -30.24
N LEU A 411 -24.32 -1.96 -29.65
CA LEU A 411 -22.98 -2.35 -30.06
C LEU A 411 -22.75 -3.85 -29.84
N MET A 412 -23.14 -4.34 -28.67
CA MET A 412 -23.02 -5.75 -28.32
C MET A 412 -23.96 -6.61 -29.18
N ALA A 413 -25.22 -6.20 -29.34
CA ALA A 413 -26.19 -6.90 -30.17
C ALA A 413 -25.69 -7.10 -31.62
N GLN A 414 -25.06 -6.08 -32.20
CA GLN A 414 -24.40 -6.18 -33.49
C GLN A 414 -23.22 -7.16 -33.47
N ALA A 415 -22.39 -7.12 -32.43
CA ALA A 415 -21.26 -8.02 -32.27
C ALA A 415 -21.67 -9.50 -32.08
N PHE A 416 -22.86 -9.77 -31.55
CA PHE A 416 -23.42 -11.12 -31.41
C PHE A 416 -23.99 -11.69 -32.72
N GLN A 417 -24.27 -10.88 -33.75
CA GLN A 417 -24.90 -11.32 -35.01
C GLN A 417 -24.21 -12.53 -35.65
N PRO A 418 -22.87 -12.60 -35.77
CA PRO A 418 -22.19 -13.76 -36.35
C PRO A 418 -22.38 -15.06 -35.56
N PHE A 419 -22.77 -14.96 -34.28
CA PHE A 419 -22.94 -16.06 -33.35
C PHE A 419 -24.41 -16.38 -33.04
N ALA A 420 -25.37 -15.62 -33.59
CA ALA A 420 -26.78 -15.65 -33.23
C ALA A 420 -27.39 -17.06 -33.32
N ALA A 421 -27.12 -17.80 -34.40
CA ALA A 421 -27.62 -19.17 -34.57
C ALA A 421 -27.11 -20.11 -33.46
N SER A 422 -25.82 -20.02 -33.11
CA SER A 422 -25.23 -20.83 -32.04
C SER A 422 -25.79 -20.42 -30.67
N LEU A 423 -25.96 -19.13 -30.43
CA LEU A 423 -26.52 -18.61 -29.17
C LEU A 423 -27.96 -19.07 -28.96
N LEU A 424 -28.80 -18.97 -30.00
CA LEU A 424 -30.19 -19.40 -29.95
C LEU A 424 -30.30 -20.93 -29.76
N VAL A 425 -29.62 -21.70 -30.60
CA VAL A 425 -29.77 -23.17 -30.61
C VAL A 425 -29.09 -23.83 -29.42
N LYS A 426 -27.88 -23.39 -29.04
CA LYS A 426 -27.07 -24.04 -28.00
C LYS A 426 -27.15 -23.36 -26.63
N GLY A 427 -27.45 -22.06 -26.57
CA GLY A 427 -27.50 -21.29 -25.33
C GLY A 427 -28.92 -21.12 -24.79
N ILE A 428 -29.81 -20.51 -25.58
CA ILE A 428 -31.14 -20.07 -25.11
C ILE A 428 -32.17 -21.21 -25.17
N THR A 429 -32.32 -21.87 -26.33
CA THR A 429 -33.35 -22.90 -26.55
C THR A 429 -33.34 -24.02 -25.50
N PRO A 430 -32.17 -24.55 -25.08
CA PRO A 430 -32.14 -25.61 -24.06
C PRO A 430 -32.64 -25.18 -22.68
N ASN A 431 -32.64 -23.88 -22.38
CA ASN A 431 -33.06 -23.32 -21.09
C ASN A 431 -34.53 -22.92 -21.04
N ILE A 432 -35.21 -22.84 -22.19
CA ILE A 432 -36.64 -22.50 -22.27
C ILE A 432 -37.56 -23.74 -22.36
N VAL A 433 -36.98 -24.94 -22.30
CA VAL A 433 -37.74 -26.20 -22.28
C VAL A 433 -38.50 -26.30 -20.96
N TRP A 434 -39.80 -26.55 -21.02
CA TRP A 434 -40.62 -26.71 -19.83
C TRP A 434 -40.13 -27.88 -18.97
N GLN A 435 -39.95 -27.62 -17.68
CA GLN A 435 -39.70 -28.62 -16.65
C GLN A 435 -40.48 -28.24 -15.40
N SER A 436 -40.86 -29.23 -14.59
CA SER A 436 -41.59 -28.99 -13.35
C SER A 436 -40.70 -28.34 -12.27
N GLY A 437 -41.25 -27.38 -11.53
CA GLY A 437 -40.61 -26.80 -10.34
C GLY A 437 -40.36 -25.29 -10.48
N LYS A 438 -40.34 -24.58 -9.34
CA LYS A 438 -40.18 -23.12 -9.31
C LYS A 438 -38.87 -22.66 -9.96
N VAL A 439 -37.76 -23.35 -9.66
CA VAL A 439 -36.43 -23.00 -10.18
C VAL A 439 -36.36 -23.13 -11.70
N ALA A 440 -36.88 -24.24 -12.25
CA ALA A 440 -36.96 -24.42 -13.70
C ALA A 440 -37.87 -23.39 -14.37
N ALA A 441 -38.96 -23.02 -13.71
CA ALA A 441 -39.86 -21.96 -14.19
C ALA A 441 -39.25 -20.54 -14.12
N THR A 442 -38.23 -20.31 -13.28
CA THR A 442 -37.47 -19.04 -13.26
C THR A 442 -36.41 -18.99 -14.36
N VAL A 443 -35.79 -20.13 -14.68
CA VAL A 443 -34.78 -20.22 -15.77
C VAL A 443 -35.41 -20.06 -17.15
N ARG A 444 -36.58 -20.65 -17.35
CA ARG A 444 -37.38 -20.54 -18.58
C ARG A 444 -38.11 -19.21 -18.66
#